data_AF-A0A6M1R2I0-F1
#
_entry.id   AF-A0A6M1R2I0-F1
#
_cell.length_a   1.000
_cell.length_b   1.000
_cell.length_c   1.000
_cell.angle_alpha   90.00
_cell.angle_beta   90.00
_cell.angle_gamma   90.00
#
_symmetry.space_group_name_H-M   'P 1'
#
loop_
_entity.id
_entity.type
_entity.pdbx_description
1 polymer ?
#
loop_
_entity_poly.entity_id
_entity_poly.type
_entity_poly.pdbx_seq_one_letter_code
_entity_poly.pdbx_strand_id
1 'polypeptide(L)'
;MLITTQQACERLAKVHLLGRNQALRILQSGLAGPRSRVGSAYRYDSNAVEQLLARPRSTDEALDRHQPFIARIGRTRPFDLSATWEEQRADVSTGWYLPSLAYHQMRPRLPVPFLATLGAWVVFGAEITGYENSHEAADQPPDQPSGQPRSNRAQNRRLPPASLVLGPPGDWFSEFEDTWLPIENGATWTLWGALNSTPSRADPLSMYYYDQLEEERFLKHLYSTGRHRALARRLEGLVVDDARER
;
A
#
# COMPACT_ATOMS: atom_id res chain seq x y z
N MET A 1 -0.02 14.93 -29.88
CA MET A 1 -0.44 16.26 -29.34
C MET A 1 0.17 16.42 -27.96
N LEU A 2 0.70 17.60 -27.60
CA LEU A 2 1.31 17.82 -26.28
C LEU A 2 0.30 18.41 -25.29
N ILE A 3 0.17 17.81 -24.10
CA ILE A 3 -0.67 18.30 -23.01
C ILE A 3 0.17 18.80 -21.83
N THR A 4 -0.39 19.69 -21.01
CA THR A 4 0.32 20.24 -19.84
C THR A 4 0.38 19.23 -18.70
N THR A 5 1.32 19.41 -17.76
CA THR A 5 1.36 18.62 -16.51
C THR A 5 0.02 18.65 -15.76
N GLN A 6 -0.66 19.81 -15.72
CA GLN A 6 -1.94 19.95 -15.04
C GLN A 6 -3.01 19.06 -15.68
N GLN A 7 -3.14 19.12 -17.01
CA GLN A 7 -4.11 18.32 -17.76
C GLN A 7 -3.83 16.82 -17.60
N ALA A 8 -2.56 16.41 -17.68
CA ALA A 8 -2.17 15.01 -17.49
C ALA A 8 -2.49 14.52 -16.07
N CYS A 9 -2.21 15.33 -15.03
CA CYS A 9 -2.56 15.01 -13.66
C CYS A 9 -4.08 14.89 -13.45
N GLU A 10 -4.87 15.82 -14.01
CA GLU A 10 -6.33 15.80 -13.89
C GLU A 10 -6.93 14.55 -14.53
N ARG A 11 -6.42 14.12 -15.70
CA ARG A 11 -6.86 12.88 -16.34
C ARG A 11 -6.53 11.65 -15.50
N LEU A 12 -5.28 11.52 -15.02
CA LEU A 12 -4.86 10.41 -14.14
C LEU A 12 -5.67 10.37 -12.84
N ALA A 13 -5.87 11.51 -12.20
CA ALA A 13 -6.66 11.63 -10.98
C ALA A 13 -8.11 11.18 -11.21
N LYS A 14 -8.72 11.57 -12.33
CA LYS A 14 -10.10 11.23 -12.66
C LYS A 14 -10.30 9.74 -12.97
N VAL A 15 -9.43 9.15 -13.79
CA VAL A 15 -9.60 7.75 -14.23
C VAL A 15 -9.22 6.77 -13.12
N HIS A 16 -8.11 7.03 -12.42
CA HIS A 16 -7.57 6.10 -11.43
C HIS A 16 -7.87 6.47 -9.98
N LEU A 17 -8.73 7.47 -9.74
CA LEU A 17 -9.11 7.97 -8.40
C LEU A 17 -7.89 8.37 -7.54
N LEU A 18 -6.90 8.98 -8.19
CA LEU A 18 -5.64 9.36 -7.54
C LEU A 18 -5.72 10.78 -6.98
N GLY A 19 -5.04 11.02 -5.86
CA GLY A 19 -4.75 12.37 -5.42
C GLY A 19 -3.79 13.08 -6.40
N ARG A 20 -3.90 14.40 -6.53
CA ARG A 20 -3.06 15.21 -7.45
C ARG A 20 -1.56 14.95 -7.29
N ASN A 21 -1.08 14.79 -6.05
CA ASN A 21 0.32 14.51 -5.75
C ASN A 21 0.74 13.10 -6.19
N GLN A 22 -0.16 12.11 -6.14
CA GLN A 22 0.12 10.77 -6.66
C GLN A 22 0.22 10.80 -8.18
N ALA A 23 -0.74 11.44 -8.86
CA ALA A 23 -0.70 11.63 -10.31
C ALA A 23 0.59 12.34 -10.75
N LEU A 24 1.01 13.39 -10.04
CA LEU A 24 2.26 14.09 -10.33
C LEU A 24 3.49 13.20 -10.20
N ARG A 25 3.56 12.34 -9.17
CA ARG A 25 4.67 11.41 -8.97
C ARG A 25 4.76 10.37 -10.09
N ILE A 26 3.62 9.86 -10.54
CA ILE A 26 3.55 8.92 -11.68
C ILE A 26 4.08 9.59 -12.95
N LEU A 27 3.72 10.85 -13.20
CA LEU A 27 4.26 11.58 -14.34
C LEU A 27 5.77 11.85 -14.20
N GLN A 28 6.22 12.19 -12.99
CA GLN A 28 7.63 12.46 -12.70
C GLN A 28 8.51 11.22 -12.76
N SER A 29 7.96 10.03 -12.52
CA SER A 29 8.69 8.77 -12.67
C SER A 29 8.91 8.37 -14.13
N GLY A 30 8.32 9.08 -15.08
CA GLY A 30 8.47 8.79 -16.51
C GLY A 30 7.55 7.67 -17.03
N LEU A 31 6.56 7.24 -16.24
CA LEU A 31 5.61 6.18 -16.68
C LEU A 31 4.79 6.59 -17.92
N ALA A 32 4.55 7.89 -18.09
CA ALA A 32 3.91 8.46 -19.28
C ALA A 32 4.93 8.83 -20.38
N GLY A 33 6.14 8.28 -20.33
CA GLY A 33 7.24 8.64 -21.22
C GLY A 33 7.98 9.92 -20.81
N PRO A 34 8.96 10.36 -21.62
CA PRO A 34 9.77 11.53 -21.33
C PRO A 34 8.95 12.83 -21.39
N ARG A 35 9.18 13.71 -20.42
CA ARG A 35 8.60 15.06 -20.43
C ARG A 35 9.38 15.98 -21.36
N SER A 36 8.67 16.79 -22.14
CA SER A 36 9.25 17.82 -22.99
C SER A 36 9.15 19.18 -22.30
N ARG A 37 10.26 19.92 -22.19
CA ARG A 37 10.25 21.29 -21.65
C ARG A 37 9.91 22.27 -22.78
N VAL A 38 8.83 23.04 -22.59
CA VAL A 38 8.38 24.09 -23.52
C VAL A 38 8.31 25.40 -22.75
N GLY A 39 9.35 26.22 -22.86
CA GLY A 39 9.54 27.42 -22.03
C GLY A 39 9.81 27.06 -20.57
N SER A 40 8.98 27.59 -19.66
CA SER A 40 9.04 27.29 -18.22
C SER A 40 8.21 26.09 -17.80
N ALA A 41 7.39 25.52 -18.70
CA ALA A 41 6.47 24.44 -18.39
C ALA A 41 6.93 23.09 -18.97
N TYR A 42 6.51 22.00 -18.30
CA TYR A 42 6.64 20.65 -18.83
C TYR A 42 5.36 20.23 -19.56
N ARG A 43 5.54 19.51 -20.66
CA ARG A 43 4.48 18.91 -21.45
C ARG A 43 4.73 17.42 -21.66
N TYR A 44 3.64 16.69 -21.84
CA TYR A 44 3.65 15.25 -22.05
C TYR A 44 2.99 14.93 -23.40
N ASP A 45 3.42 13.83 -24.02
CA ASP A 45 2.70 13.30 -25.17
C ASP A 45 1.33 12.80 -24.71
N SER A 46 0.26 13.34 -25.29
CA SER A 46 -1.11 12.93 -25.00
C SER A 46 -1.31 11.44 -25.26
N ASN A 47 -0.71 10.87 -26.31
CA ASN A 47 -0.88 9.45 -26.65
C ASN A 47 -0.23 8.55 -25.59
N ALA A 48 0.95 8.94 -25.09
CA ALA A 48 1.61 8.19 -24.01
C ALA A 48 0.81 8.25 -22.70
N VAL A 49 0.19 9.40 -22.41
CA VAL A 49 -0.73 9.53 -21.26
C VAL A 49 -1.98 8.68 -21.46
N GLU A 50 -2.60 8.67 -22.65
CA GLU A 50 -3.75 7.80 -22.92
C GLU A 50 -3.40 6.32 -22.83
N GLN A 51 -2.22 5.91 -23.31
CA GLN A 51 -1.74 4.54 -23.15
C GLN A 51 -1.57 4.15 -21.68
N LEU A 52 -1.05 5.06 -20.85
CA LEU A 52 -0.93 4.86 -19.41
C LEU A 52 -2.31 4.74 -18.73
N LEU A 53 -3.29 5.55 -19.15
CA LEU A 53 -4.67 5.50 -18.65
C LEU A 53 -5.40 4.21 -19.05
N ALA A 54 -5.07 3.66 -20.22
CA ALA A 54 -5.66 2.43 -20.74
C ALA A 54 -5.13 1.15 -20.08
N ARG A 55 -4.08 1.25 -19.25
CA ARG A 55 -3.50 0.08 -18.59
C ARG A 55 -4.49 -0.57 -17.61
N PRO A 56 -4.46 -1.91 -17.47
CA PRO A 56 -5.47 -2.64 -16.71
C PRO A 56 -5.42 -2.33 -15.21
N ARG A 57 -6.54 -2.60 -14.54
CA ARG A 57 -6.65 -2.60 -13.08
C ARG A 57 -6.58 -4.03 -12.58
N SER A 58 -5.82 -4.25 -11.51
CA SER A 58 -5.90 -5.48 -10.73
C SER A 58 -7.30 -5.60 -10.11
N THR A 59 -7.79 -6.82 -9.98
CA THR A 59 -9.06 -7.06 -9.31
C THR A 59 -8.89 -7.24 -7.81
N ASP A 60 -9.97 -7.02 -7.05
CA ASP A 60 -9.98 -7.30 -5.62
C ASP A 60 -9.82 -8.80 -5.35
N GLU A 61 -10.33 -9.67 -6.23
CA GLU A 61 -10.15 -11.13 -6.09
C GLU A 61 -8.69 -11.56 -6.17
N ALA A 62 -7.88 -10.93 -7.02
CA ALA A 62 -6.44 -11.19 -7.08
C ALA A 62 -5.76 -10.76 -5.77
N LEU A 63 -6.14 -9.60 -5.24
CA LEU A 63 -5.62 -9.12 -3.95
C LEU A 63 -6.08 -10.02 -2.79
N ASP A 64 -7.33 -10.47 -2.77
CA ASP A 64 -7.87 -11.36 -1.74
C ASP A 64 -7.25 -12.76 -1.77
N ARG A 65 -6.90 -13.26 -2.96
CA ARG A 65 -6.22 -14.54 -3.14
C ARG A 65 -4.79 -14.50 -2.60
N HIS A 66 -4.03 -13.48 -2.98
CA HIS A 66 -2.58 -13.40 -2.70
C HIS A 66 -2.26 -12.64 -1.42
N GLN A 67 -3.20 -11.79 -0.97
CA GLN A 67 -3.13 -10.99 0.25
C GLN A 67 -1.78 -10.27 0.43
N PRO A 68 -1.33 -9.48 -0.57
CA PRO A 68 0.02 -8.94 -0.60
C PRO A 68 0.29 -7.91 0.50
N PHE A 69 1.58 -7.74 0.82
CA PHE A 69 2.10 -6.54 1.43
C PHE A 69 2.29 -5.47 0.34
N ILE A 70 1.53 -4.38 0.44
CA ILE A 70 1.54 -3.29 -0.54
C ILE A 70 2.31 -2.10 0.04
N ALA A 71 3.39 -1.72 -0.61
CA ALA A 71 4.33 -0.69 -0.19
C ALA A 71 4.23 0.54 -1.11
N ARG A 72 3.89 1.72 -0.57
CA ARG A 72 3.72 2.96 -1.34
C ARG A 72 5.00 3.81 -1.30
N ILE A 73 5.92 3.58 -2.24
CA ILE A 73 7.29 4.11 -2.21
C ILE A 73 7.34 5.61 -2.52
N GLY A 74 6.55 6.07 -3.49
CA GLY A 74 6.64 7.45 -4.00
C GLY A 74 6.28 8.55 -2.99
N ARG A 75 5.84 8.20 -1.77
CA ARG A 75 5.57 9.17 -0.70
C ARG A 75 6.82 9.68 -0.01
N THR A 76 7.84 8.84 0.14
CA THR A 76 8.97 9.11 1.04
C THR A 76 10.30 9.19 0.33
N ARG A 77 10.43 8.58 -0.85
CA ARG A 77 11.69 8.52 -1.59
C ARG A 77 11.45 8.51 -3.11
N PRO A 78 12.41 9.01 -3.91
CA PRO A 78 12.44 8.74 -5.35
C PRO A 78 12.62 7.23 -5.59
N PHE A 79 12.13 6.74 -6.71
CA PHE A 79 12.28 5.34 -7.14
C PHE A 79 12.69 5.32 -8.61
N ASP A 80 13.81 4.68 -8.91
CA ASP A 80 14.35 4.61 -10.27
C ASP A 80 13.81 3.38 -11.00
N LEU A 81 12.91 3.61 -11.96
CA LEU A 81 12.31 2.56 -12.78
C LEU A 81 13.29 1.95 -13.78
N SER A 82 14.42 2.61 -14.04
CA SER A 82 15.46 2.13 -14.96
C SER A 82 16.55 1.31 -14.29
N ALA A 83 16.59 1.29 -12.96
CA ALA A 83 17.52 0.48 -12.19
C ALA A 83 17.26 -1.02 -12.35
N THR A 84 18.29 -1.82 -12.12
CA THR A 84 18.17 -3.29 -12.12
C THR A 84 17.26 -3.78 -11.00
N TRP A 85 16.77 -5.01 -11.11
CA TRP A 85 15.91 -5.60 -10.09
C TRP A 85 16.62 -5.64 -8.71
N GLU A 86 17.90 -5.96 -8.67
CA GLU A 86 18.71 -6.01 -7.44
C GLU A 86 18.84 -4.64 -6.77
N GLU A 87 19.04 -3.58 -7.56
CA GLU A 87 19.12 -2.19 -7.07
C GLU A 87 17.77 -1.72 -6.54
N GLN A 88 16.69 -1.98 -7.29
CA GLN A 88 15.32 -1.68 -6.85
C GLN A 88 14.97 -2.46 -5.58
N ARG A 89 15.32 -3.74 -5.50
CA ARG A 89 15.13 -4.58 -4.32
C ARG A 89 15.82 -3.98 -3.10
N ALA A 90 17.07 -3.55 -3.24
CA ALA A 90 17.83 -2.94 -2.16
C ALA A 90 17.13 -1.67 -1.64
N ASP A 91 16.66 -0.81 -2.54
CA ASP A 91 15.93 0.40 -2.17
C ASP A 91 14.61 0.08 -1.44
N VAL A 92 13.81 -0.85 -1.95
CA VAL A 92 12.46 -1.13 -1.40
C VAL A 92 12.47 -2.07 -0.20
N SER A 93 13.59 -2.74 0.09
CA SER A 93 13.70 -3.66 1.24
C SER A 93 13.69 -2.95 2.59
N THR A 94 14.08 -1.68 2.67
CA THR A 94 14.33 -0.99 3.95
C THR A 94 13.35 0.16 4.22
N GLY A 95 13.32 0.65 5.45
CA GLY A 95 12.61 1.89 5.81
C GLY A 95 11.16 1.67 6.28
N TRP A 96 10.78 0.43 6.60
CA TRP A 96 9.40 0.09 6.95
C TRP A 96 9.19 0.09 8.46
N TYR A 97 8.38 1.01 8.96
CA TYR A 97 7.95 0.98 10.37
C TYR A 97 6.77 0.01 10.50
N LEU A 98 7.07 -1.23 10.86
CA LEU A 98 6.10 -2.30 11.10
C LEU A 98 5.83 -2.44 12.61
N PRO A 99 4.57 -2.35 13.08
CA PRO A 99 4.23 -2.69 14.46
C PRO A 99 4.37 -4.20 14.68
N SER A 100 4.63 -4.64 15.92
CA SER A 100 4.79 -6.07 16.27
C SER A 100 3.67 -6.96 15.73
N LEU A 101 2.43 -6.44 15.75
CA LEU A 101 1.28 -7.18 15.22
C LEU A 101 1.40 -7.51 13.72
N ALA A 102 1.97 -6.60 12.91
CA ALA A 102 2.19 -6.86 11.50
C ALA A 102 3.18 -8.01 11.29
N TYR A 103 4.25 -8.08 12.09
CA TYR A 103 5.17 -9.22 12.07
C TYR A 103 4.47 -10.53 12.43
N HIS A 104 3.69 -10.56 13.50
CA HIS A 104 2.96 -11.76 13.90
C HIS A 104 1.93 -12.20 12.85
N GLN A 105 1.36 -11.27 12.09
CA GLN A 105 0.44 -11.58 10.99
C GLN A 105 1.17 -12.11 9.76
N MET A 106 2.35 -11.58 9.44
CA MET A 106 3.09 -11.95 8.23
C MET A 106 3.98 -13.19 8.41
N ARG A 107 4.61 -13.38 9.57
CA ARG A 107 5.53 -14.49 9.86
C ARG A 107 4.97 -15.88 9.53
N PRO A 108 3.73 -16.26 9.91
CA PRO A 108 3.17 -17.57 9.57
C PRO A 108 2.77 -17.69 8.09
N ARG A 109 2.84 -16.60 7.32
CA ARG A 109 2.44 -16.51 5.91
C ARG A 109 3.63 -16.43 4.96
N LEU A 110 4.87 -16.55 5.45
CA LEU A 110 6.04 -16.48 4.60
C LEU A 110 6.09 -17.70 3.64
N PRO A 111 6.44 -17.51 2.36
CA PRO A 111 6.72 -16.23 1.71
C PRO A 111 5.46 -15.38 1.48
N VAL A 112 5.56 -14.06 1.71
CA VAL A 112 4.45 -13.11 1.51
C VAL A 112 4.67 -12.30 0.24
N PRO A 113 3.70 -12.23 -0.70
CA PRO A 113 3.77 -11.36 -1.86
C PRO A 113 4.01 -9.90 -1.48
N PHE A 114 4.99 -9.25 -2.12
CA PHE A 114 5.33 -7.84 -1.93
C PHE A 114 5.08 -7.07 -3.22
N LEU A 115 4.24 -6.05 -3.13
CA LEU A 115 3.93 -5.14 -4.22
C LEU A 115 4.37 -3.74 -3.86
N ALA A 116 5.19 -3.13 -4.70
CA ALA A 116 5.64 -1.77 -4.54
C ALA A 116 4.96 -0.85 -5.55
N THR A 117 4.44 0.28 -5.09
CA THR A 117 3.62 1.18 -5.91
C THR A 117 4.09 2.64 -5.94
N LEU A 118 3.88 3.27 -7.10
CA LEU A 118 3.91 4.71 -7.28
C LEU A 118 2.47 5.22 -7.48
N GLY A 119 1.93 5.87 -6.46
CA GLY A 119 0.49 6.14 -6.40
C GLY A 119 -0.26 4.82 -6.20
N ALA A 120 -0.98 4.38 -7.22
CA ALA A 120 -1.62 3.06 -7.26
C ALA A 120 -1.06 2.14 -8.37
N TRP A 121 -0.05 2.59 -9.12
CA TRP A 121 0.58 1.79 -10.17
C TRP A 121 1.62 0.85 -9.57
N VAL A 122 1.57 -0.44 -9.91
CA VAL A 122 2.58 -1.43 -9.51
C VAL A 122 3.86 -1.20 -10.30
N VAL A 123 4.98 -1.01 -9.59
CA VAL A 123 6.30 -0.77 -10.20
C VAL A 123 7.32 -1.84 -9.88
N PHE A 124 7.05 -2.69 -8.88
CA PHE A 124 7.99 -3.72 -8.46
C PHE A 124 7.25 -4.83 -7.71
N GLY A 125 7.66 -6.08 -7.96
CA GLY A 125 7.18 -7.29 -7.30
C GLY A 125 8.33 -8.10 -6.70
N ALA A 126 8.09 -8.67 -5.53
CA ALA A 126 9.03 -9.56 -4.85
C ALA A 126 8.30 -10.46 -3.86
N GLU A 127 9.00 -11.44 -3.31
CA GLU A 127 8.51 -12.21 -2.16
C GLU A 127 9.25 -11.80 -0.90
N ILE A 128 8.52 -11.47 0.16
CA ILE A 128 9.12 -11.34 1.49
C ILE A 128 9.38 -12.75 2.00
N THR A 129 10.65 -13.08 2.15
CA THR A 129 11.11 -14.39 2.64
C THR A 129 11.58 -14.33 4.10
N GLY A 130 11.78 -13.13 4.64
CA GLY A 130 12.19 -12.95 6.03
C GLY A 130 12.35 -11.48 6.42
N TYR A 131 12.97 -11.26 7.58
CA TYR A 131 13.21 -9.95 8.15
C TYR A 131 14.64 -9.88 8.70
N GLU A 132 15.35 -8.83 8.36
CA GLU A 132 16.59 -8.45 9.03
C GLU A 132 16.25 -7.46 10.17
N ASN A 133 16.80 -7.73 11.35
CA ASN A 133 16.88 -6.80 12.49
C ASN A 133 15.58 -6.32 13.15
N SER A 134 14.54 -7.14 13.19
CA SER A 134 13.30 -6.70 13.83
C SER A 134 12.65 -7.81 14.66
N HIS A 135 12.85 -7.71 15.98
CA HIS A 135 12.12 -8.38 17.07
C HIS A 135 12.79 -9.48 17.90
N GLU A 136 14.06 -9.91 17.68
CA GLU A 136 14.75 -10.69 18.75
C GLU A 136 14.82 -9.91 20.07
N ALA A 137 14.84 -8.57 20.01
CA ALA A 137 14.78 -7.71 21.19
C ALA A 137 13.36 -7.47 21.76
N ALA A 138 12.29 -7.91 21.08
CA ALA A 138 10.92 -7.68 21.52
C ALA A 138 10.23 -8.90 22.13
N ASP A 139 10.81 -10.09 21.96
CA ASP A 139 10.45 -11.28 22.74
C ASP A 139 11.05 -11.25 24.16
N GLN A 140 11.87 -10.24 24.49
CA GLN A 140 12.19 -9.93 25.89
C GLN A 140 11.02 -9.15 26.52
N PRO A 141 10.33 -9.70 27.53
CA PRO A 141 9.36 -8.93 28.28
C PRO A 141 10.06 -7.71 28.90
N PRO A 142 9.49 -6.49 28.80
CA PRO A 142 10.08 -5.34 29.45
C PRO A 142 9.99 -5.55 30.96
N ASP A 143 11.11 -5.85 31.60
CA ASP A 143 11.29 -5.62 33.03
C ASP A 143 11.22 -4.10 33.26
N GLN A 144 10.01 -3.54 33.44
CA GLN A 144 9.80 -2.32 34.22
C GLN A 144 8.31 -1.97 34.47
N PRO A 145 8.02 -1.33 35.61
CA PRO A 145 6.68 -1.16 36.15
C PRO A 145 5.93 0.02 35.51
N SER A 146 4.61 -0.15 35.53
CA SER A 146 3.55 0.73 35.06
C SER A 146 3.58 2.15 35.62
N GLY A 147 3.30 3.13 34.76
CA GLY A 147 2.97 4.48 35.22
C GLY A 147 2.70 5.54 34.17
N GLN A 148 2.13 5.22 32.99
CA GLN A 148 1.36 6.14 32.12
C GLN A 148 1.03 5.48 30.77
N PRO A 149 -0.20 5.58 30.24
CA PRO A 149 -0.49 5.18 28.87
C PRO A 149 0.13 6.18 27.89
N ARG A 150 1.35 5.92 27.44
CA ARG A 150 1.98 6.67 26.35
C ARG A 150 1.34 6.21 25.04
N SER A 151 0.94 7.16 24.19
CA SER A 151 0.33 6.83 22.88
C SER A 151 1.26 5.90 22.07
N ASN A 152 0.71 4.81 21.52
CA ASN A 152 1.42 3.82 20.69
C ASN A 152 2.27 4.45 19.56
N ARG A 153 1.91 5.66 19.12
CA ARG A 153 2.61 6.42 18.08
C ARG A 153 4.02 6.85 18.48
N ALA A 154 4.26 7.16 19.75
CA ALA A 154 5.59 7.55 20.25
C ALA A 154 6.51 6.34 20.48
N GLN A 155 5.93 5.16 20.79
CA GLN A 155 6.66 3.91 20.94
C GLN A 155 7.11 3.34 19.59
N ASN A 156 6.24 3.33 18.57
CA ASN A 156 6.59 2.80 17.25
C ASN A 156 7.70 3.59 16.54
N ARG A 157 7.93 4.86 16.90
CA ARG A 157 9.04 5.67 16.37
C ARG A 157 10.40 5.35 16.98
N ARG A 158 10.46 4.56 18.06
CA ARG A 158 11.71 4.17 18.71
C ARG A 158 12.28 2.86 18.18
N LEU A 159 11.47 2.06 17.49
CA LEU A 159 11.95 0.85 16.84
C LEU A 159 12.68 1.24 15.55
N PRO A 160 13.85 0.63 15.27
CA PRO A 160 14.49 0.80 13.98
C PRO A 160 13.53 0.33 12.87
N PRO A 161 13.55 0.97 11.69
CA PRO A 161 12.77 0.49 10.56
C PRO A 161 13.18 -0.94 10.21
N ALA A 162 12.19 -1.75 9.86
CA ALA A 162 12.39 -3.11 9.38
C ALA A 162 13.21 -3.11 8.08
N SER A 163 14.06 -4.12 7.95
CA SER A 163 14.61 -4.56 6.68
C SER A 163 13.91 -5.86 6.29
N LEU A 164 13.22 -5.85 5.15
CA LEU A 164 12.58 -7.04 4.58
C LEU A 164 13.60 -7.81 3.75
N VAL A 165 13.71 -9.11 3.95
CA VAL A 165 14.47 -9.97 3.05
C VAL A 165 13.56 -10.29 1.87
N LEU A 166 13.95 -9.82 0.69
CA LEU A 166 13.16 -9.94 -0.54
C LEU A 166 13.80 -10.95 -1.51
N GLY A 167 13.02 -11.95 -1.92
CA GLY A 167 13.31 -12.85 -3.03
C GLY A 167 12.66 -12.39 -4.34
N PRO A 168 12.98 -13.03 -5.48
CA PRO A 168 12.33 -12.75 -6.75
C PRO A 168 10.80 -12.95 -6.65
N PRO A 169 10.01 -12.27 -7.49
CA PRO A 169 8.56 -12.48 -7.54
C PRO A 169 8.25 -13.92 -7.99
N GLY A 170 7.22 -14.51 -7.40
CA GLY A 170 6.66 -15.79 -7.85
C GLY A 170 5.67 -15.60 -9.01
N ASP A 171 5.09 -16.71 -9.48
CA ASP A 171 4.16 -16.74 -10.63
C ASP A 171 2.93 -15.83 -10.46
N TRP A 172 2.55 -15.56 -9.21
CA TRP A 172 1.44 -14.67 -8.84
C TRP A 172 1.65 -13.22 -9.34
N PHE A 173 2.89 -12.80 -9.56
CA PHE A 173 3.17 -11.41 -9.93
C PHE A 173 2.63 -11.05 -11.32
N SER A 174 2.47 -12.03 -12.20
CA SER A 174 1.87 -11.84 -13.53
C SER A 174 0.43 -11.26 -13.48
N GLU A 175 -0.29 -11.43 -12.36
CA GLU A 175 -1.62 -10.84 -12.16
C GLU A 175 -1.57 -9.34 -11.79
N PHE A 176 -0.40 -8.85 -11.37
CA PHE A 176 -0.20 -7.48 -10.88
C PHE A 176 0.79 -6.67 -11.73
N GLU A 177 1.63 -7.34 -12.52
CA GLU A 177 2.58 -6.70 -13.41
C GLU A 177 1.86 -5.76 -14.36
N ASP A 178 2.37 -4.52 -14.43
CA ASP A 178 1.75 -3.45 -15.20
C ASP A 178 0.24 -3.28 -14.94
N THR A 179 -0.16 -3.25 -13.67
CA THR A 179 -1.53 -2.96 -13.27
C THR A 179 -1.65 -1.78 -12.30
N TRP A 180 -2.83 -1.16 -12.33
CA TRP A 180 -3.31 -0.26 -11.29
C TRP A 180 -3.97 -1.07 -10.17
N LEU A 181 -3.56 -0.89 -8.93
CA LEU A 181 -4.26 -1.46 -7.79
C LEU A 181 -5.52 -0.65 -7.45
N PRO A 182 -6.62 -1.28 -7.01
CA PRO A 182 -7.84 -0.62 -6.52
C PRO A 182 -7.64 -0.04 -5.11
N ILE A 183 -6.49 0.60 -4.86
CA ILE A 183 -6.14 1.14 -3.55
C ILE A 183 -6.24 2.66 -3.54
N GLU A 184 -6.87 3.17 -2.50
CA GLU A 184 -6.93 4.61 -2.27
C GLU A 184 -5.63 5.15 -1.62
N ASN A 185 -5.62 6.46 -1.44
CA ASN A 185 -4.68 7.15 -0.56
C ASN A 185 -4.69 6.52 0.85
N GLY A 186 -3.55 6.02 1.30
CA GLY A 186 -3.47 5.31 2.58
C GLY A 186 -2.11 5.43 3.25
N ALA A 187 -1.87 4.59 4.24
CA ALA A 187 -0.58 4.48 4.92
C ALA A 187 0.56 4.17 3.93
N THR A 188 1.81 4.39 4.34
CA THR A 188 2.99 4.08 3.49
C THR A 188 3.11 2.60 3.14
N TRP A 189 2.42 1.73 3.88
CA TRP A 189 2.24 0.33 3.53
C TRP A 189 0.86 -0.17 4.01
N THR A 190 0.39 -1.26 3.42
CA THR A 190 -0.85 -1.97 3.77
C THR A 190 -0.59 -3.46 3.66
N LEU A 191 -0.97 -4.26 4.66
CA LEU A 191 -1.04 -5.71 4.51
C LEU A 191 -2.48 -6.09 4.13
N TRP A 192 -2.68 -6.56 2.90
CA TRP A 192 -4.01 -6.90 2.41
C TRP A 192 -4.57 -8.12 3.15
N GLY A 193 -5.88 -8.11 3.40
CA GLY A 193 -6.56 -9.15 4.19
C GLY A 193 -6.23 -9.15 5.69
N ALA A 194 -5.38 -8.23 6.17
CA ALA A 194 -5.04 -8.16 7.59
C ALA A 194 -6.18 -7.54 8.41
N LEU A 195 -6.48 -8.18 9.56
CA LEU A 195 -7.52 -7.75 10.51
C LEU A 195 -7.38 -6.30 11.02
N ASN A 196 -6.22 -5.66 10.82
CA ASN A 196 -5.89 -4.32 11.34
C ASN A 196 -5.10 -3.46 10.34
N SER A 197 -5.30 -3.58 9.02
CA SER A 197 -4.69 -2.61 8.12
C SER A 197 -5.26 -1.23 8.43
N THR A 198 -4.43 -0.35 9.02
CA THR A 198 -4.78 1.01 9.43
C THR A 198 -5.71 1.65 8.40
N PRO A 199 -6.91 2.13 8.77
CA PRO A 199 -7.82 2.71 7.81
C PRO A 199 -7.11 3.84 7.07
N SER A 200 -7.36 3.93 5.76
CA SER A 200 -6.94 5.05 4.93
C SER A 200 -7.25 6.35 5.65
N ARG A 201 -6.21 7.14 5.92
CA ARG A 201 -6.36 8.42 6.59
C ARG A 201 -6.81 9.43 5.55
N ALA A 202 -7.83 10.22 5.85
CA ALA A 202 -8.29 11.28 4.95
C ALA A 202 -7.09 12.15 4.53
N ASP A 203 -6.91 12.31 3.21
CA ASP A 203 -5.82 13.13 2.67
C ASP A 203 -6.26 14.60 2.71
N PRO A 204 -5.63 15.46 3.54
CA PRO A 204 -6.00 16.87 3.64
C PRO A 204 -5.82 17.66 2.33
N LEU A 205 -5.18 17.07 1.33
CA LEU A 205 -5.00 17.63 -0.01
C LEU A 205 -5.90 16.97 -1.08
N SER A 206 -6.78 16.05 -0.68
CA SER A 206 -7.80 15.45 -1.55
C SER A 206 -8.97 16.42 -1.74
N MET A 207 -9.48 16.49 -2.98
CA MET A 207 -10.75 17.18 -3.28
C MET A 207 -11.94 16.55 -2.54
N TYR A 208 -11.82 15.29 -2.10
CA TYR A 208 -12.83 14.52 -1.37
C TYR A 208 -12.50 14.40 0.12
N TYR A 209 -11.72 15.34 0.67
CA TYR A 209 -11.24 15.25 2.05
C TYR A 209 -12.35 15.09 3.09
N TYR A 210 -13.49 15.79 2.92
CA TYR A 210 -14.60 15.73 3.87
C TYR A 210 -15.35 14.40 3.82
N ASP A 211 -15.60 13.86 2.62
CA ASP A 211 -16.20 12.53 2.45
C ASP A 211 -15.28 11.44 3.02
N GLN A 212 -13.97 11.55 2.76
CA GLN A 212 -12.96 10.66 3.34
C GLN A 212 -12.88 10.76 4.87
N LEU A 213 -13.11 11.95 5.44
CA LEU A 213 -13.14 12.17 6.89
C LEU A 213 -14.38 11.56 7.54
N GLU A 214 -15.54 11.66 6.89
CA GLU A 214 -16.77 11.04 7.35
C GLU A 214 -16.69 9.53 7.26
N GLU A 215 -16.13 9.00 6.19
CA GLU A 215 -15.86 7.58 6.04
C GLU A 215 -14.79 7.11 7.03
N GLU A 216 -13.71 7.86 7.27
CA GLU A 216 -12.72 7.54 8.32
C GLU A 216 -13.36 7.54 9.71
N ARG A 217 -14.28 8.47 10.00
CA ARG A 217 -15.03 8.53 11.27
C ARG A 217 -16.01 7.38 11.39
N PHE A 218 -16.74 7.08 10.32
CA PHE A 218 -17.67 5.97 10.24
C PHE A 218 -16.93 4.65 10.43
N LEU A 219 -15.87 4.40 9.65
CA LEU A 219 -14.99 3.24 9.81
C LEU A 219 -14.40 3.18 11.21
N LYS A 220 -13.85 4.25 11.78
CA LYS A 220 -13.38 4.26 13.18
C LYS A 220 -14.48 3.92 14.18
N HIS A 221 -15.73 4.34 13.93
CA HIS A 221 -16.89 4.02 14.76
C HIS A 221 -17.33 2.55 14.58
N LEU A 222 -17.30 2.03 13.35
CA LEU A 222 -17.53 0.60 13.06
C LEU A 222 -16.41 -0.29 13.63
N TYR A 223 -15.17 0.19 13.65
CA TYR A 223 -14.00 -0.52 14.16
C TYR A 223 -13.88 -0.42 15.68
N SER A 224 -14.32 0.68 16.31
CA SER A 224 -14.43 0.76 17.78
C SER A 224 -15.55 -0.16 18.32
N THR A 225 -16.55 -0.45 17.49
CA THR A 225 -17.59 -1.48 17.73
C THR A 225 -17.22 -2.85 17.14
N GLY A 226 -16.06 -2.96 16.47
CA GLY A 226 -15.62 -4.10 15.66
C GLY A 226 -15.34 -5.39 16.43
N ARG A 227 -15.21 -5.31 17.77
CA ARG A 227 -15.16 -6.48 18.66
C ARG A 227 -16.37 -7.42 18.48
N HIS A 228 -17.51 -6.89 18.01
CA HIS A 228 -18.74 -7.67 17.79
C HIS A 228 -18.88 -8.24 16.36
N ARG A 229 -18.23 -7.68 15.33
CA ARG A 229 -18.42 -8.16 13.93
C ARG A 229 -17.52 -9.34 13.56
N ALA A 230 -16.34 -9.42 14.15
CA ALA A 230 -15.53 -10.64 14.05
C ALA A 230 -16.21 -11.82 14.76
N LEU A 231 -17.01 -11.56 15.80
CA LEU A 231 -17.85 -12.55 16.48
C LEU A 231 -19.08 -12.90 15.63
N ALA A 232 -19.73 -11.91 14.99
CA ALA A 232 -20.87 -12.12 14.10
C ALA A 232 -20.51 -12.94 12.84
N ARG A 233 -19.39 -12.66 12.16
CA ARG A 233 -18.95 -13.45 10.99
C ARG A 233 -18.54 -14.89 11.35
N ARG A 234 -18.07 -15.12 12.59
CA ARG A 234 -17.74 -16.46 13.08
C ARG A 234 -18.97 -17.26 13.50
N LEU A 235 -20.02 -16.58 13.97
CA LEU A 235 -21.32 -17.18 14.27
C LEU A 235 -22.15 -17.45 13.00
N GLU A 236 -22.09 -16.58 12.00
CA GLU A 236 -22.75 -16.80 10.70
C GLU A 236 -22.14 -17.99 9.93
N GLY A 237 -20.82 -18.22 10.05
CA GLY A 237 -20.19 -19.43 9.51
C GLY A 237 -20.66 -20.73 10.17
N LEU A 238 -20.91 -20.72 11.49
CA LEU A 238 -21.39 -21.89 12.24
C LEU A 238 -22.86 -22.24 11.95
N VAL A 239 -23.69 -21.26 11.57
CA VAL A 239 -25.11 -21.48 11.23
C VAL A 239 -25.27 -22.08 9.82
N VAL A 240 -24.32 -21.85 8.91
CA VAL A 240 -24.35 -22.43 7.56
C VAL A 240 -23.94 -23.91 7.55
N ASP A 241 -23.07 -24.33 8.47
CA ASP A 241 -22.65 -25.73 8.59
C ASP A 241 -23.72 -26.62 9.25
N ASP A 242 -24.46 -26.12 10.25
CA ASP A 242 -25.57 -26.87 10.89
C ASP A 242 -26.81 -27.05 9.98
N ALA A 243 -26.89 -26.26 8.89
CA ALA A 243 -27.93 -26.36 7.87
C ALA A 243 -27.57 -27.30 6.69
N ARG A 244 -26.33 -27.80 6.63
CA ARG A 244 -25.87 -28.76 5.60
C ARG A 244 -25.81 -30.21 6.09
N GLU A 245 -25.92 -30.43 7.40
CA GLU A 245 -25.90 -31.77 8.01
C GLU A 245 -27.29 -32.28 8.46
N ARG A 246 -28.39 -31.64 8.02
CA ARG A 246 -29.77 -32.13 8.20
C ARG A 246 -30.46 -32.35 6.87
#